data_AF-A0A7X2MUG7-F1
#
_entry.id   AF-A0A7X2MUG7-F1
#
_cell.length_a   1.000
_cell.length_b   1.000
_cell.length_c   1.000
_cell.angle_alpha   90.00
_cell.angle_beta   90.00
_cell.angle_gamma   90.00
#
_symmetry.space_group_name_H-M   'P 1'
#
loop_
_entity.id
_entity.type
_entity.pdbx_description
1 polymer ?
#
loop_
_entity_poly.entity_id
_entity_poly.type
_entity_poly.pdbx_seq_one_letter_code
_entity_poly.pdbx_strand_id
1 'polypeptide(L)'
;DIVAQAGQPGAVTIATNMAGRGTDIMLGGSWHAEVAELEEPTEAQIEEIKAAWQIRHDAVLASGGLHIVGTERHESRRIDNQLR
;
A
#
# COMPACT_ATOMS: atom_id res chain seq x y z
N ASP A 1 4.33 8.67 5.56
CA ASP A 1 3.86 7.56 6.42
C ASP A 1 4.22 6.19 5.87
N ILE A 2 4.66 5.27 6.73
CA ILE A 2 5.14 3.92 6.38
C ILE A 2 4.09 3.11 5.61
N VAL A 3 2.81 3.16 6.03
CA VAL A 3 1.74 2.37 5.42
C VAL A 3 1.37 2.87 4.01
N ALA A 4 1.47 4.18 3.75
CA ALA A 4 1.13 4.76 2.45
C ALA A 4 2.04 4.28 1.31
N GLN A 5 3.27 3.87 1.65
CA GLN A 5 4.26 3.35 0.70
C GLN A 5 4.36 1.82 0.70
N ALA A 6 3.60 1.13 1.57
CA ALA A 6 3.72 -0.33 1.73
C ALA A 6 3.31 -1.14 0.49
N GLY A 7 2.57 -0.55 -0.45
CA GLY A 7 2.18 -1.20 -1.71
C GLY A 7 3.11 -0.91 -2.89
N GLN A 8 4.22 -0.19 -2.70
CA GLN A 8 5.20 0.07 -3.76
C GLN A 8 5.87 -1.22 -4.25
N PRO A 9 6.31 -1.28 -5.52
CA PRO A 9 7.10 -2.40 -6.01
C PRO A 9 8.35 -2.63 -5.14
N GLY A 10 8.54 -3.88 -4.67
CA GLY A 10 9.69 -4.26 -3.84
C GLY A 10 9.62 -3.79 -2.38
N ALA A 11 8.53 -3.16 -1.94
CA ALA A 11 8.36 -2.76 -0.55
C ALA A 11 8.19 -3.98 0.37
N VAL A 12 8.85 -3.93 1.52
CA VAL A 12 8.70 -4.90 2.61
C VAL A 12 8.43 -4.15 3.90
N THR A 13 7.25 -4.38 4.49
CA THR A 13 6.83 -3.74 5.73
C THR A 13 6.64 -4.80 6.80
N ILE A 14 7.29 -4.62 7.95
CA ILE A 14 7.09 -5.47 9.13
C ILE A 14 6.16 -4.73 10.09
N ALA A 15 5.08 -5.39 10.49
CA ALA A 15 4.14 -4.87 11.47
C ALA A 15 4.05 -5.84 12.67
N THR A 16 4.00 -5.28 13.87
CA THR A 16 3.83 -6.04 15.12
C THR A 16 2.42 -5.85 15.66
N ASN A 17 1.72 -6.94 15.98
CA ASN A 17 0.37 -6.91 16.56
C ASN A 17 -0.64 -6.05 15.76
N MET A 18 -0.72 -6.24 14.44
CA MET A 18 -1.78 -5.58 13.64
C MET A 18 -3.16 -6.07 14.09
N ALA A 19 -3.97 -5.14 14.56
CA ALA A 19 -5.36 -5.37 14.92
C ALA A 19 -6.24 -4.19 14.44
N GLY A 20 -7.44 -4.49 13.96
CA GLY A 20 -8.42 -3.50 13.49
C GLY A 20 -8.63 -3.51 11.97
N ARG A 21 -9.35 -2.49 11.46
CA ARG A 21 -9.67 -2.34 10.02
C ARG A 21 -8.47 -1.84 9.19
N GLY A 22 -7.41 -1.34 9.82
CA GLY A 22 -6.20 -0.86 9.16
C GLY A 22 -6.41 0.40 8.29
N THR A 23 -5.31 0.87 7.71
CA THR A 23 -5.30 1.87 6.61
C THR A 23 -5.16 1.12 5.29
N ASP A 24 -5.85 1.56 4.25
CA ASP A 24 -5.79 0.90 2.94
C ASP A 24 -4.37 0.98 2.33
N ILE A 25 -3.84 -0.17 1.93
CA ILE A 25 -2.57 -0.25 1.20
C ILE A 25 -2.88 -0.20 -0.29
N MET A 26 -2.58 0.94 -0.93
CA MET A 26 -2.67 1.08 -2.39
C MET A 26 -1.50 0.36 -3.07
N LEU A 27 -1.82 -0.61 -3.94
CA LEU A 27 -0.83 -1.25 -4.81
C LEU A 27 -0.22 -0.22 -5.77
N GLY A 28 1.10 -0.25 -5.93
CA GLY A 28 1.85 0.80 -6.61
C GLY A 28 2.21 2.00 -5.73
N GLY A 29 1.80 2.02 -4.45
CA GLY A 29 1.94 3.15 -3.54
C GLY A 29 0.80 4.17 -3.64
N SER A 30 0.69 5.06 -2.64
CA SER A 30 -0.36 6.09 -2.61
C SER A 30 0.01 7.31 -3.45
N TRP A 31 -0.54 7.41 -4.67
CA TRP A 31 -0.41 8.63 -5.48
C TRP A 31 -1.06 9.86 -4.82
N HIS A 32 -2.09 9.65 -3.99
CA HIS A 32 -2.69 10.72 -3.20
C HIS A 32 -1.70 11.31 -2.19
N ALA A 33 -0.85 10.47 -1.59
CA ALA A 33 0.20 10.93 -0.68
C ALA A 33 1.29 11.70 -1.45
N GLU A 34 1.66 11.26 -2.65
CA GLU A 34 2.60 11.96 -3.54
C GLU A 34 2.06 13.34 -3.94
N VAL A 35 0.76 13.45 -4.26
CA VAL A 35 0.11 14.74 -4.58
C VAL A 35 0.01 15.64 -3.34
N ALA A 36 -0.26 15.08 -2.16
CA ALA A 36 -0.39 15.84 -0.91
C ALA A 36 0.93 16.47 -0.42
N GLU A 37 2.08 16.02 -0.93
CA GLU A 37 3.38 16.64 -0.68
C GLU A 37 3.60 17.92 -1.52
N LEU A 38 2.77 18.16 -2.54
CA LEU A 38 2.81 19.37 -3.37
C LEU A 38 1.91 20.46 -2.76
N GLU A 39 2.40 21.70 -2.66
CA GLU A 39 1.64 22.81 -2.06
C GLU A 39 0.46 23.27 -2.93
N GLU A 40 0.67 23.41 -4.24
CA GLU A 40 -0.35 23.81 -5.22
C GLU A 40 -0.17 22.98 -6.51
N PRO A 41 -0.54 21.68 -6.49
CA PRO A 41 -0.35 20.82 -7.65
C PRO A 41 -1.23 21.27 -8.82
N THR A 42 -0.62 21.43 -9.99
CA THR A 42 -1.35 21.66 -11.23
C THR A 42 -1.98 20.37 -11.73
N GLU A 43 -3.07 20.46 -12.51
CA GLU A 43 -3.72 19.29 -13.11
C GLU A 43 -2.74 18.42 -13.92
N ALA A 44 -1.81 19.07 -14.62
CA ALA A 44 -0.78 18.37 -15.40
C ALA A 44 0.16 17.52 -14.51
N GLN A 45 0.54 18.03 -13.35
CA GLN A 45 1.40 17.30 -12.40
C GLN A 45 0.65 16.13 -11.76
N ILE A 46 -0.64 16.32 -11.44
CA ILE A 46 -1.48 15.24 -10.89
C ILE A 46 -1.60 14.10 -11.90
N GLU A 47 -1.86 14.42 -13.17
CA GLU A 47 -1.98 13.41 -14.22
C GLU A 47 -0.64 12.71 -14.51
N GLU A 48 0.49 13.42 -14.43
CA GLU A 48 1.82 12.80 -14.53
C GLU A 48 2.07 11.80 -13.38
N ILE A 49 1.80 12.19 -12.14
CA ILE A 49 1.94 11.33 -10.96
C ILE A 49 1.03 10.10 -11.10
N LYS A 50 -0.21 10.31 -11.54
CA LYS A 50 -1.19 9.23 -11.73
C LYS A 50 -0.79 8.28 -12.85
N ALA A 51 -0.24 8.78 -13.94
CA ALA A 51 0.29 7.95 -15.02
C ALA A 51 1.50 7.11 -14.55
N ALA A 52 2.42 7.71 -13.80
CA ALA A 52 3.56 7.01 -13.20
C ALA A 52 3.11 5.97 -12.15
N TRP A 53 2.06 6.28 -11.38
CA TRP A 53 1.43 5.34 -10.47
C TRP A 53 0.78 4.16 -11.20
N GLN A 54 0.07 4.39 -12.31
CA GLN A 54 -0.59 3.32 -13.06
C GLN A 54 0.41 2.25 -13.52
N ILE A 55 1.58 2.67 -14.01
CA ILE A 55 2.66 1.74 -14.42
C ILE A 55 3.11 0.87 -13.24
N ARG A 56 3.33 1.48 -12.06
CA ARG A 56 3.70 0.76 -10.84
C ARG A 56 2.59 -0.17 -10.37
N HIS A 57 1.35 0.31 -10.40
CA HIS A 57 0.16 -0.45 -9.99
C HIS A 57 -0.01 -1.71 -10.84
N ASP A 58 0.07 -1.58 -12.16
CA ASP A 58 -0.06 -2.69 -13.10
C ASP A 58 1.06 -3.71 -12.93
N ALA A 59 2.30 -3.24 -12.68
CA ALA A 59 3.42 -4.14 -12.39
C ALA A 59 3.23 -4.94 -11.09
N VAL A 60 2.70 -4.31 -10.04
CA VAL A 60 2.39 -5.00 -8.77
C VAL A 60 1.26 -6.01 -8.96
N LEU A 61 0.20 -5.64 -9.67
CA LEU A 61 -0.90 -6.57 -10.00
C LEU A 61 -0.41 -7.77 -10.81
N ALA A 62 0.39 -7.54 -11.85
CA ALA A 62 0.98 -8.60 -12.67
C ALA A 62 1.89 -9.54 -11.86
N SER A 63 2.47 -9.03 -10.77
CA SER A 63 3.31 -9.82 -9.85
C SER A 63 2.52 -10.60 -8.78
N GLY A 64 1.18 -10.49 -8.78
CA GLY A 64 0.31 -11.20 -7.83
C GLY A 64 -0.23 -10.35 -6.67
N GLY A 65 0.02 -9.04 -6.67
CA GLY A 65 -0.49 -8.11 -5.67
C GLY A 65 0.27 -8.12 -4.34
N LEU A 66 -0.41 -7.73 -3.27
CA LEU A 66 0.16 -7.73 -1.91
C LEU A 66 0.17 -9.14 -1.33
N HIS A 67 1.34 -9.58 -0.86
CA HIS A 67 1.47 -10.84 -0.14
C HIS A 67 1.63 -10.58 1.36
N ILE A 68 0.85 -11.31 2.19
CA ILE A 68 0.90 -11.18 3.64
C ILE A 68 1.49 -12.45 4.24
N VAL A 69 2.53 -12.30 5.06
CA VAL A 69 3.21 -13.39 5.76
C VAL A 69 2.95 -13.25 7.26
N GLY A 70 2.14 -14.15 7.82
CA GLY A 70 2.00 -14.31 9.26
C GLY A 70 3.13 -15.17 9.80
N THR A 71 4.01 -14.61 10.64
CA THR A 71 5.12 -15.35 11.25
C THR A 71 4.64 -16.33 12.33
N GLU A 72 3.50 -16.03 12.97
CA GLU A 72 2.87 -16.82 14.02
C GLU A 72 1.35 -16.82 13.84
N ARG A 73 0.63 -17.61 14.64
CA ARG A 73 -0.84 -17.65 14.68
C ARG A 73 -1.35 -17.26 16.05
N HIS A 74 -2.42 -16.47 16.08
CA HIS A 74 -3.09 -16.11 17.32
C HIS A 74 -4.02 -17.22 17.80
N GLU A 75 -4.30 -17.25 19.10
CA GLU A 75 -5.35 -18.12 19.66
C GLU A 75 -6.72 -17.85 19.03
N SER A 76 -6.98 -16.58 18.68
CA SER A 76 -8.21 -16.17 18.01
C SER A 76 -8.02 -16.11 16.49
N ARG A 77 -8.73 -16.99 15.77
CA ARG A 77 -8.84 -16.94 14.30
C ARG A 77 -9.36 -15.59 13.76
N ARG A 78 -10.09 -14.84 14.58
CA ARG A 78 -10.58 -13.51 14.21
C ARG A 78 -9.43 -12.54 13.96
N ILE A 79 -8.34 -12.64 14.72
CA ILE A 79 -7.17 -11.79 14.58
C ILE A 79 -6.39 -12.19 13.32
N ASP A 80 -6.16 -13.49 13.10
CA ASP A 80 -5.50 -13.96 11.89
C ASP A 80 -6.26 -13.57 10.60
N ASN A 81 -7.60 -13.57 10.63
CA ASN A 81 -8.42 -13.11 9.50
C ASN A 81 -8.35 -11.59 9.25
N GLN A 82 -7.78 -10.79 10.16
CA GLN A 82 -7.51 -9.37 9.89
C GLN A 82 -6.22 -9.18 9.08
N LEU A 83 -5.36 -10.19 9.01
CA LEU A 83 -4.11 -10.20 8.24
C LEU A 83 -4.27 -10.80 6.83
N ARG A 84 -5.49 -11.09 6.37
CA ARG A 84 -5.72 -11.77 5.09
C ARG A 84 -6.30 -10.85 4.03
#